data_AF-A0A7M3Z219-F1
#
_entry.id   AF-A0A7M3Z219-F1
#
_cell.length_a   1.000
_cell.length_b   1.000
_cell.length_c   1.000
_cell.angle_alpha   90.00
_cell.angle_beta   90.00
_cell.angle_gamma   90.00
#
_symmetry.space_group_name_H-M   'P 1'
#
loop_
_entity.id
_entity.type
_entity.pdbx_description
1 polymer ?
#
loop_
_entity_poly.entity_id
_entity_poly.type
_entity_poly.pdbx_seq_one_letter_code
_entity_poly.pdbx_strand_id
1 'polypeptide(L)'
;MVLLAVDQEAAQMRDQYSEVSVPDLNAWRKQIQTLETYFAGNEAKSQAMRWLTRLRLLEAVPFQYLVPAEEMLPTETIRFFHIDRNWVDALIDGAMSVTLTSTREKQWLLKDDDGETQYTSIMNELDTAENLADAYRNYVTMQSNASTATKQTGGRLTGFLFRSSIVRDFPGLEVQGYRSENGNPWSPEKQVSLHRFSRLSDTVIMVVFNGCPTHVRFQEPAEGIRLGVDGDENQFELKLKQADGTLVPPSATSSINIRKRDSADRSVLDVLGMYKSMKNKISSGVLDASFTDQESALIATQMLQYPYQQDFVPYGQMDSVESPHPHKDALNWGGDA
;
A
#
# COMPACT_ATOMS: atom_id res chain seq x y z
N MET A 1 -41.19 -35.83 21.19
CA MET A 1 -40.43 -34.91 22.06
C MET A 1 -39.02 -34.59 21.55
N VAL A 2 -38.47 -35.35 20.59
CA VAL A 2 -37.13 -35.09 20.01
C VAL A 2 -37.17 -34.13 18.80
N LEU A 3 -38.27 -34.10 18.03
CA LEU A 3 -38.41 -33.23 16.84
C LEU A 3 -38.59 -31.74 17.15
N LEU A 4 -39.14 -31.37 18.31
CA LEU A 4 -39.36 -29.97 18.71
C LEU A 4 -38.11 -29.30 19.28
N ALA A 5 -37.13 -30.08 19.77
CA ALA A 5 -35.89 -29.54 20.32
C ALA A 5 -34.90 -29.13 19.21
N VAL A 6 -34.86 -29.88 18.10
CA VAL A 6 -33.97 -29.60 16.97
C VAL A 6 -34.37 -28.32 16.23
N ASP A 7 -35.67 -28.03 16.11
CA ASP A 7 -36.15 -26.79 15.49
C ASP A 7 -35.86 -25.54 16.35
N GLN A 8 -35.83 -25.68 17.68
CA GLN A 8 -35.46 -24.57 18.57
C GLN A 8 -33.95 -24.30 18.56
N GLU A 9 -33.11 -25.33 18.50
CA GLU A 9 -31.65 -25.15 18.34
C GLU A 9 -31.28 -24.60 16.96
N ALA A 10 -31.95 -25.03 15.89
CA ALA A 10 -31.73 -24.49 14.54
C ALA A 10 -32.22 -23.03 14.39
N ALA A 11 -33.30 -22.65 15.08
CA ALA A 11 -33.76 -21.26 15.14
C ALA A 11 -32.80 -20.36 15.94
N GLN A 12 -32.27 -20.84 17.07
CA GLN A 12 -31.26 -20.12 17.84
C GLN A 12 -29.93 -20.00 17.09
N MET A 13 -29.52 -21.02 16.32
CA MET A 13 -28.34 -20.91 15.47
C MET A 13 -28.54 -19.94 14.30
N ARG A 14 -29.76 -19.83 13.74
CA ARG A 14 -30.09 -18.86 12.69
C ARG A 14 -30.04 -17.40 13.18
N ASP A 15 -30.49 -17.14 14.40
CA ASP A 15 -30.41 -15.80 15.01
C ASP A 15 -28.98 -15.42 15.44
N GLN A 16 -28.07 -16.39 15.53
CA GLN A 16 -26.67 -16.15 15.89
C GLN A 16 -25.78 -15.78 14.68
N TYR A 17 -26.24 -16.05 13.46
CA TYR A 17 -25.67 -15.47 12.25
C TYR A 17 -26.32 -14.11 12.00
N SER A 18 -25.84 -13.07 12.69
CA SER A 18 -26.04 -11.72 12.16
C SER A 18 -25.45 -11.72 10.75
N GLU A 19 -26.25 -11.37 9.75
CA GLU A 19 -25.74 -11.08 8.41
C GLU A 19 -24.50 -10.21 8.59
N VAL A 20 -23.32 -10.74 8.28
CA VAL A 20 -22.11 -9.95 8.20
C VAL A 20 -22.41 -8.99 7.07
N SER A 21 -22.84 -7.77 7.41
CA SER A 21 -23.22 -6.77 6.43
C SER A 21 -22.03 -6.69 5.47
N VAL A 22 -22.26 -7.00 4.20
CA VAL A 22 -21.23 -6.78 3.18
C VAL A 22 -20.80 -5.33 3.37
N PRO A 23 -19.53 -5.06 3.72
CA PRO A 23 -19.08 -3.69 3.87
C PRO A 23 -19.42 -2.99 2.57
N ASP A 24 -20.22 -1.92 2.66
CA ASP A 24 -20.60 -1.13 1.49
C ASP A 24 -19.30 -0.84 0.73
N LEU A 25 -19.16 -1.39 -0.48
CA LEU A 25 -17.98 -1.23 -1.35
C LEU A 25 -17.74 0.25 -1.71
N ASN A 26 -18.69 1.14 -1.36
CA ASN A 26 -18.60 2.58 -1.44
C ASN A 26 -18.58 3.30 -0.08
N ALA A 27 -18.47 2.59 1.05
CA ALA A 27 -18.29 3.16 2.39
C ALA A 27 -17.06 4.07 2.48
N TRP A 28 -16.03 3.82 1.65
CA TRP A 28 -14.86 4.68 1.50
C TRP A 28 -15.21 6.11 1.07
N ARG A 29 -16.31 6.32 0.31
CA ARG A 29 -16.82 7.67 -0.02
C ARG A 29 -17.39 8.40 1.20
N LYS A 30 -17.85 7.67 2.22
CA LYS A 30 -18.34 8.20 3.50
C LYS A 30 -17.22 8.45 4.51
N GLN A 31 -16.03 7.86 4.31
CA GLN A 31 -14.88 7.90 5.21
C GLN A 31 -14.03 9.18 5.15
N ILE A 32 -14.65 10.21 4.61
CA ILE A 32 -14.48 11.61 4.94
C ILE A 32 -14.80 11.92 6.44
N GLN A 33 -15.15 10.93 7.26
CA GLN A 33 -15.46 11.02 8.69
C GLN A 33 -14.44 11.79 9.54
N THR A 34 -13.14 11.79 9.21
CA THR A 34 -12.16 12.65 9.91
C THR A 34 -12.37 14.13 9.60
N LEU A 35 -12.68 14.49 8.36
CA LEU A 35 -13.10 15.85 7.99
C LEU A 35 -14.48 16.18 8.58
N GLU A 36 -15.40 15.22 8.67
CA GLU A 36 -16.71 15.36 9.37
C GLU A 36 -16.53 15.71 10.84
N THR A 37 -15.57 15.05 11.49
CA THR A 37 -15.21 15.27 12.89
C THR A 37 -14.47 16.59 13.06
N TYR A 38 -13.55 16.92 12.14
CA TYR A 38 -12.80 18.18 12.18
C TYR A 38 -13.70 19.41 11.99
N PHE A 39 -14.71 19.30 11.13
CA PHE A 39 -15.69 20.36 10.88
C PHE A 39 -17.04 20.11 11.59
N ALA A 40 -17.04 19.35 12.69
CA ALA A 40 -18.26 19.06 13.43
C ALA A 40 -18.95 20.36 13.88
N GLY A 41 -20.27 20.47 13.63
CA GLY A 41 -21.06 21.66 13.96
C GLY A 41 -21.35 22.61 12.79
N ASN A 42 -20.75 22.40 11.61
CA ASN A 42 -21.12 23.13 10.39
C ASN A 42 -21.07 22.23 9.15
N GLU A 43 -22.14 21.47 8.92
CA GLU A 43 -22.24 20.48 7.84
C GLU A 43 -22.00 21.06 6.44
N ALA A 44 -22.46 22.29 6.18
CA ALA A 44 -22.25 22.97 4.91
C ALA A 44 -20.78 23.29 4.66
N LYS A 45 -20.06 23.79 5.69
CA LYS A 45 -18.62 24.02 5.62
C LYS A 45 -17.86 22.71 5.43
N SER A 46 -18.25 21.65 6.16
CA SER A 46 -17.68 20.31 6.00
C SER A 46 -17.81 19.83 4.55
N GLN A 47 -19.00 19.96 3.96
CA GLN A 47 -19.27 19.54 2.58
C GLN A 47 -18.40 20.29 1.57
N ALA A 48 -18.33 21.62 1.69
CA ALA A 48 -17.49 22.45 0.83
C ALA A 48 -16.01 22.08 0.96
N MET A 49 -15.52 21.92 2.20
CA MET A 49 -14.11 21.60 2.45
C MET A 49 -13.72 20.23 1.92
N ARG A 50 -14.59 19.23 2.01
CA ARG A 50 -14.35 17.92 1.37
C ARG A 50 -14.27 18.01 -0.12
N TRP A 51 -15.15 18.80 -0.73
CA TRP A 51 -15.16 18.97 -2.16
C TRP A 51 -13.88 19.66 -2.64
N LEU A 52 -13.48 20.74 -1.96
CA LEU A 52 -12.22 21.44 -2.23
C LEU A 52 -10.99 20.56 -1.99
N THR A 53 -10.96 19.78 -0.91
CA THR A 53 -9.87 18.83 -0.62
C THR A 53 -9.74 17.79 -1.73
N ARG A 54 -10.87 17.19 -2.18
CA ARG A 54 -10.88 16.22 -3.28
C ARG A 54 -10.44 16.83 -4.61
N LEU A 55 -10.80 18.10 -4.86
CA LEU A 55 -10.34 18.83 -6.04
C LEU A 55 -8.83 19.07 -5.98
N ARG A 56 -8.30 19.45 -4.81
CA ARG A 56 -6.87 19.70 -4.58
C ARG A 56 -6.02 18.43 -4.74
N LEU A 57 -6.56 17.28 -4.33
CA LEU A 57 -5.99 15.95 -4.55
C LEU A 57 -6.20 15.41 -5.98
N LEU A 58 -6.80 16.20 -6.88
CA LEU A 58 -7.09 15.87 -8.27
C LEU A 58 -8.07 14.68 -8.45
N GLU A 59 -8.86 14.33 -7.42
CA GLU A 59 -9.78 13.18 -7.48
C GLU A 59 -10.91 13.39 -8.48
N ALA A 60 -11.36 14.63 -8.62
CA ALA A 60 -12.43 15.00 -9.52
C ALA A 60 -11.95 15.22 -10.98
N VAL A 61 -10.65 15.10 -11.25
CA VAL A 61 -10.07 15.36 -12.57
C VAL A 61 -10.10 14.08 -13.42
N PRO A 62 -10.81 14.07 -14.56
CA PRO A 62 -10.83 12.90 -15.44
C PRO A 62 -9.44 12.51 -15.94
N PHE A 63 -9.21 11.20 -16.12
CA PHE A 63 -7.90 10.65 -16.51
C PHE A 63 -7.30 11.30 -17.77
N GLN A 64 -8.13 11.59 -18.78
CA GLN A 64 -7.68 12.25 -20.03
C GLN A 64 -7.04 13.63 -19.82
N TYR A 65 -7.33 14.32 -18.70
CA TYR A 65 -6.69 15.59 -18.36
C TYR A 65 -5.40 15.41 -17.57
N LEU A 66 -5.19 14.25 -16.95
CA LEU A 66 -3.95 13.89 -16.26
C LEU A 66 -2.92 13.30 -17.23
N VAL A 67 -3.39 12.50 -18.20
CA VAL A 67 -2.58 11.86 -19.23
C VAL A 67 -3.21 12.16 -20.60
N PRO A 68 -2.82 13.29 -21.24
CA PRO A 68 -3.43 13.73 -22.50
C PRO A 68 -3.24 12.78 -23.68
N ALA A 69 -2.15 12.01 -23.70
CA ALA A 69 -1.81 11.11 -24.80
C ALA A 69 -1.38 9.73 -24.27
N GLU A 70 -1.75 8.66 -24.97
CA GLU A 70 -1.47 7.29 -24.52
C GLU A 70 0.04 7.00 -24.45
N GLU A 71 0.83 7.62 -25.33
CA GLU A 71 2.28 7.49 -25.39
C GLU A 71 2.98 8.06 -24.14
N MET A 72 2.30 8.94 -23.39
CA MET A 72 2.82 9.47 -22.14
C MET A 72 2.86 8.40 -21.03
N LEU A 73 1.97 7.40 -21.10
CA LEU A 73 1.92 6.29 -20.15
C LEU A 73 1.80 4.92 -20.87
N PRO A 74 2.89 4.42 -21.47
CA PRO A 74 2.91 3.11 -22.13
C PRO A 74 2.68 1.94 -21.15
N THR A 75 2.40 0.75 -21.68
CA THR A 75 2.24 -0.48 -20.89
C THR A 75 3.52 -0.85 -20.16
N GLU A 76 3.40 -1.33 -18.91
CA GLU A 76 4.53 -1.67 -18.02
C GLU A 76 5.48 -0.50 -17.79
N THR A 77 4.92 0.66 -17.45
CA THR A 77 5.72 1.87 -17.16
C THR A 77 5.31 2.56 -15.87
N ILE A 78 6.30 3.24 -15.28
CA ILE A 78 6.12 4.19 -14.19
C ILE A 78 6.56 5.59 -14.64
N ARG A 79 5.76 6.60 -14.35
CA ARG A 79 6.02 8.01 -14.68
C ARG A 79 5.92 8.86 -13.42
N PHE A 80 7.02 9.47 -13.02
CA PHE A 80 7.06 10.36 -11.88
C PHE A 80 6.68 11.79 -12.28
N PHE A 81 6.03 12.51 -11.37
CA PHE A 81 5.64 13.90 -11.57
C PHE A 81 5.73 14.69 -10.26
N HIS A 82 5.73 16.01 -10.39
CA HIS A 82 5.53 16.95 -9.30
C HIS A 82 4.26 17.74 -9.56
N ILE A 83 3.56 18.12 -8.50
CA ILE A 83 2.39 18.99 -8.59
C ILE A 83 2.81 20.38 -8.11
N ASP A 84 2.63 21.38 -8.96
CA ASP A 84 2.85 22.77 -8.57
C ASP A 84 1.70 23.24 -7.67
N ARG A 85 2.04 23.67 -6.45
CA ARG A 85 1.07 24.18 -5.48
C ARG A 85 0.34 25.41 -6.00
N ASN A 86 1.03 26.32 -6.69
CA ASN A 86 0.41 27.53 -7.22
C ASN A 86 -0.68 27.22 -8.25
N TRP A 87 -0.50 26.16 -9.05
CA TRP A 87 -1.51 25.74 -10.03
C TRP A 87 -2.74 25.15 -9.38
N VAL A 88 -2.51 24.36 -8.33
CA VAL A 88 -3.59 23.72 -7.59
C VAL A 88 -4.33 24.74 -6.72
N ASP A 89 -3.64 25.71 -6.14
CA ASP A 89 -4.27 26.82 -5.42
C ASP A 89 -5.05 27.73 -6.39
N ALA A 90 -4.51 28.02 -7.57
CA ALA A 90 -5.24 28.75 -8.62
C ALA A 90 -6.49 27.99 -9.12
N LEU A 91 -6.47 26.65 -9.12
CA LEU A 91 -7.65 25.82 -9.42
C LEU A 91 -8.73 26.00 -8.33
N ILE A 92 -8.32 26.04 -7.05
CA ILE A 92 -9.22 26.31 -5.94
C ILE A 92 -9.78 27.73 -6.01
N ASP A 93 -8.95 28.73 -6.35
CA ASP A 93 -9.40 30.11 -6.56
C ASP A 93 -10.44 30.21 -7.68
N GLY A 94 -10.20 29.50 -8.78
CA GLY A 94 -11.17 29.40 -9.88
C GLY A 94 -12.49 28.78 -9.42
N ALA A 95 -12.43 27.70 -8.64
CA ALA A 95 -13.60 27.04 -8.07
C ALA A 95 -14.38 27.96 -7.10
N MET A 96 -13.67 28.68 -6.23
CA MET A 96 -14.29 29.64 -5.30
C MET A 96 -14.82 30.87 -6.04
N SER A 97 -14.21 31.29 -7.15
CA SER A 97 -14.67 32.48 -7.89
C SER A 97 -16.12 32.38 -8.37
N VAL A 98 -16.61 31.17 -8.64
CA VAL A 98 -17.99 30.90 -9.04
C VAL A 98 -18.99 31.29 -7.93
N THR A 99 -18.57 31.22 -6.67
CA THR A 99 -19.41 31.59 -5.52
C THR A 99 -19.34 33.08 -5.18
N LEU A 100 -18.37 33.82 -5.74
CA LEU A 100 -18.13 35.24 -5.47
C LEU A 100 -18.83 36.14 -6.51
N THR A 101 -20.16 36.09 -6.55
CA THR A 101 -20.95 36.84 -7.54
C THR A 101 -21.14 38.31 -7.13
N SER A 102 -21.20 38.61 -5.83
CA SER A 102 -21.43 39.97 -5.32
C SER A 102 -20.19 40.60 -4.67
N THR A 103 -20.14 41.94 -4.65
CA THR A 103 -19.10 42.69 -3.93
C THR A 103 -19.09 42.37 -2.44
N ARG A 104 -20.25 42.01 -1.85
CA ARG A 104 -20.37 41.64 -0.43
C ARG A 104 -19.63 40.34 -0.12
N GLU A 105 -19.72 39.33 -0.98
CA GLU A 105 -18.98 38.07 -0.82
C GLU A 105 -17.48 38.28 -0.98
N LYS A 106 -17.05 39.07 -1.97
CA LYS A 106 -15.64 39.43 -2.15
C LYS A 106 -15.08 40.16 -0.92
N GLN A 107 -15.86 41.08 -0.36
CA GLN A 107 -15.47 41.80 0.85
C GLN A 107 -15.43 40.90 2.08
N TRP A 108 -16.33 39.91 2.19
CA TRP A 108 -16.28 38.91 3.25
C TRP A 108 -15.01 38.06 3.16
N LEU A 109 -14.61 37.63 1.96
CA LEU A 109 -13.42 36.82 1.73
C LEU A 109 -12.11 37.59 2.04
N LEU A 110 -12.09 38.88 1.71
CA LEU A 110 -10.97 39.78 1.99
C LEU A 110 -11.04 40.41 3.39
N LYS A 111 -12.06 40.08 4.18
CA LYS A 111 -12.20 40.61 5.53
C LYS A 111 -11.04 40.10 6.35
N ASP A 112 -10.31 41.05 6.91
CA ASP A 112 -9.23 40.82 7.85
C ASP A 112 -9.82 40.85 9.26
N ASP A 113 -9.80 39.72 9.95
CA ASP A 113 -10.05 39.62 11.38
C ASP A 113 -8.73 39.14 12.02
N ASP A 114 -8.20 39.91 12.98
CA ASP A 114 -6.96 39.62 13.71
C ASP A 114 -5.67 39.45 12.85
N GLY A 115 -5.60 40.08 11.68
CA GLY A 115 -4.41 40.08 10.80
C GLY A 115 -4.38 38.93 9.79
N GLU A 116 -5.44 38.11 9.74
CA GLU A 116 -5.63 37.05 8.77
C GLU A 116 -6.92 37.26 7.98
N THR A 117 -6.83 37.11 6.66
CA THR A 117 -8.00 37.15 5.80
C THR A 117 -8.82 35.86 5.93
N GLN A 118 -10.13 35.94 5.69
CA GLN A 118 -10.95 34.72 5.62
C GLN A 118 -10.43 33.75 4.55
N TYR A 119 -9.87 34.26 3.45
CA TYR A 119 -9.19 33.47 2.43
C TYR A 119 -8.02 32.65 2.99
N THR A 120 -7.09 33.29 3.71
CA THR A 120 -5.92 32.60 4.29
C THR A 120 -6.34 31.58 5.32
N SER A 121 -7.38 31.86 6.10
CA SER A 121 -8.00 30.88 7.01
C SER A 121 -8.52 29.65 6.27
N ILE A 122 -9.28 29.82 5.17
CA ILE A 122 -9.80 28.72 4.36
C ILE A 122 -8.66 27.88 3.75
N MET A 123 -7.61 28.53 3.24
CA MET A 123 -6.47 27.83 2.66
C MET A 123 -5.67 27.04 3.70
N ASN A 124 -5.48 27.61 4.90
CA ASN A 124 -4.85 26.91 6.02
C ASN A 124 -5.69 25.71 6.47
N GLU A 125 -7.02 25.86 6.54
CA GLU A 125 -7.94 24.74 6.82
C GLU A 125 -7.92 23.67 5.72
N LEU A 126 -7.70 24.06 4.47
CA LEU A 126 -7.58 23.13 3.35
C LEU A 126 -6.25 22.34 3.43
N ASP A 127 -5.15 23.01 3.78
CA ASP A 127 -3.87 22.35 4.03
C ASP A 127 -3.94 21.36 5.21
N THR A 128 -4.68 21.70 6.28
CA THR A 128 -4.89 20.74 7.38
C THR A 128 -5.78 19.59 6.93
N ALA A 129 -6.83 19.86 6.16
CA ALA A 129 -7.73 18.84 5.61
C ALA A 129 -7.01 17.84 4.69
N GLU A 130 -6.08 18.29 3.86
CA GLU A 130 -5.23 17.40 3.04
C GLU A 130 -4.41 16.44 3.90
N ASN A 131 -3.75 16.97 4.92
CA ASN A 131 -2.97 16.16 5.85
C ASN A 131 -3.84 15.19 6.65
N LEU A 132 -5.12 15.49 6.84
CA LEU A 132 -6.10 14.61 7.46
C LEU A 132 -6.69 13.58 6.50
N ALA A 133 -6.60 13.78 5.18
CA ALA A 133 -7.01 12.78 4.18
C ALA A 133 -6.17 11.49 4.29
N ASP A 134 -4.93 11.59 4.80
CA ASP A 134 -4.06 10.44 5.10
C ASP A 134 -4.60 9.51 6.21
N ALA A 135 -5.60 9.93 6.98
CA ALA A 135 -6.00 9.27 8.23
C ALA A 135 -6.56 7.84 8.04
N TYR A 136 -7.08 7.49 6.85
CA TYR A 136 -7.56 6.14 6.55
C TYR A 136 -6.43 5.09 6.56
N ARG A 137 -5.23 5.42 6.04
CA ARG A 137 -4.10 4.47 6.07
C ARG A 137 -3.63 4.21 7.49
N ASN A 138 -3.43 5.27 8.27
CA ASN A 138 -3.03 5.14 9.67
C ASN A 138 -4.05 4.34 10.50
N TYR A 139 -5.34 4.39 10.12
CA TYR A 139 -6.40 3.60 10.73
C TYR A 139 -6.33 2.12 10.33
N VAL A 140 -6.16 1.81 9.04
CA VAL A 140 -6.12 0.42 8.53
C VAL A 140 -4.81 -0.29 8.88
N THR A 141 -3.66 0.40 8.90
CA THR A 141 -2.38 -0.21 9.24
C THR A 141 -2.18 -0.44 10.74
N MET A 142 -3.14 -0.04 11.59
CA MET A 142 -3.05 -0.02 13.06
C MET A 142 -1.74 0.56 13.61
N GLN A 143 -1.01 1.34 12.80
CA GLN A 143 0.14 2.10 13.26
C GLN A 143 -0.41 3.35 13.93
N SER A 144 -0.76 3.18 15.20
CA SER A 144 -1.13 4.25 16.12
C SER A 144 -0.11 5.39 16.05
N ASN A 145 -0.51 6.55 15.52
CA ASN A 145 -0.04 7.91 15.83
C ASN A 145 1.43 8.17 16.23
N ALA A 146 2.37 7.33 15.83
CA ALA A 146 3.76 7.43 16.24
C ALA A 146 4.60 7.76 15.01
N SER A 147 4.71 9.08 14.78
CA SER A 147 5.84 9.67 14.07
C SER A 147 5.88 9.49 12.55
N THR A 148 4.77 9.48 11.80
CA THR A 148 4.88 9.82 10.36
C THR A 148 5.65 11.14 10.27
N ALA A 149 6.74 11.19 9.50
CA ALA A 149 7.59 12.37 9.37
C ALA A 149 6.73 13.63 9.32
N THR A 150 7.01 14.61 10.20
CA THR A 150 6.25 15.87 10.39
C THR A 150 5.47 16.25 9.14
N LYS A 151 4.13 16.11 9.18
CA LYS A 151 3.26 16.46 8.06
C LYS A 151 3.51 17.92 7.70
N GLN A 152 4.19 18.15 6.59
CA GLN A 152 4.56 19.49 6.16
C GLN A 152 3.32 20.13 5.51
N THR A 153 2.71 21.08 6.21
CA THR A 153 1.75 22.01 5.61
C THR A 153 2.47 22.82 4.53
N GLY A 154 1.91 22.88 3.32
CA GLY A 154 2.56 23.55 2.18
C GLY A 154 3.78 22.81 1.60
N GLY A 155 3.94 21.51 1.92
CA GLY A 155 5.02 20.68 1.38
C GLY A 155 4.95 20.46 -0.14
N ARG A 156 6.09 20.05 -0.72
CA ARG A 156 6.17 19.66 -2.15
C ARG A 156 5.30 18.44 -2.40
N LEU A 157 4.36 18.52 -3.32
CA LEU A 157 3.58 17.37 -3.76
C LEU A 157 4.31 16.66 -4.90
N THR A 158 4.60 15.38 -4.71
CA THR A 158 5.19 14.54 -5.75
C THR A 158 4.41 13.26 -5.88
N GLY A 159 4.54 12.57 -7.00
CA GLY A 159 3.78 11.36 -7.23
C GLY A 159 4.26 10.60 -8.43
N PHE A 160 3.54 9.52 -8.72
CA PHE A 160 3.73 8.77 -9.94
C PHE A 160 2.43 8.18 -10.47
N LEU A 161 2.42 7.97 -11.77
CA LEU A 161 1.47 7.12 -12.47
C LEU A 161 2.17 5.79 -12.76
N PHE A 162 1.47 4.69 -12.50
CA PHE A 162 1.98 3.36 -12.73
C PHE A 162 0.97 2.57 -13.55
N ARG A 163 1.38 2.15 -14.76
CA ARG A 163 0.59 1.29 -15.65
C ARG A 163 1.25 -0.08 -15.72
N SER A 164 0.62 -1.09 -15.13
CA SER A 164 1.12 -2.46 -15.13
C SER A 164 -0.01 -3.48 -14.99
N SER A 165 0.20 -4.69 -15.51
CA SER A 165 -0.69 -5.84 -15.27
C SER A 165 -0.76 -6.22 -13.79
N ILE A 166 0.28 -5.95 -13.00
CA ILE A 166 0.29 -6.22 -11.55
C ILE A 166 -0.84 -5.48 -10.82
N VAL A 167 -1.19 -4.27 -11.27
CA VAL A 167 -2.34 -3.51 -10.72
C VAL A 167 -3.67 -4.23 -11.00
N ARG A 168 -3.75 -4.94 -12.12
CA ARG A 168 -4.93 -5.74 -12.48
C ARG A 168 -5.02 -6.98 -11.62
N ASP A 169 -3.90 -7.70 -11.54
CA ASP A 169 -3.81 -9.00 -10.88
C ASP A 169 -3.90 -8.87 -9.35
N PHE A 170 -3.48 -7.73 -8.80
CA PHE A 170 -3.53 -7.43 -7.37
C PHE A 170 -4.29 -6.12 -7.08
N PRO A 171 -5.64 -6.15 -7.00
CA PRO A 171 -6.44 -4.98 -6.66
C PRO A 171 -6.11 -4.34 -5.30
N GLY A 172 -5.65 -5.14 -4.34
CA GLY A 172 -5.22 -4.70 -3.00
C GLY A 172 -3.75 -4.33 -2.89
N LEU A 173 -3.08 -4.02 -4.01
CA LEU A 173 -1.66 -3.64 -4.04
C LEU A 173 -1.40 -2.47 -3.09
N GLU A 174 -0.42 -2.63 -2.21
CA GLU A 174 0.01 -1.61 -1.28
C GLU A 174 1.25 -0.89 -1.79
N VAL A 175 1.27 0.44 -1.63
CA VAL A 175 2.40 1.28 -2.00
C VAL A 175 2.76 2.19 -0.85
N GLN A 176 4.02 2.19 -0.42
CA GLN A 176 4.52 3.01 0.68
C GLN A 176 5.75 3.80 0.20
N GLY A 177 5.85 5.06 0.62
CA GLY A 177 6.97 5.93 0.27
C GLY A 177 7.75 6.32 1.54
N TYR A 178 9.07 6.28 1.46
CA TYR A 178 9.96 6.63 2.56
C TYR A 178 11.00 7.64 2.12
N ARG A 179 11.41 8.51 3.04
CA ARG A 179 12.49 9.47 2.85
C ARG A 179 13.56 9.23 3.90
N SER A 180 14.69 8.72 3.43
CA SER A 180 15.89 8.50 4.24
C SER A 180 17.10 9.02 3.49
N GLU A 181 17.96 9.74 4.19
CA GLU A 181 19.29 10.15 3.70
C GLU A 181 20.36 9.13 4.12
N ASN A 182 20.25 8.55 5.32
CA ASN A 182 21.17 7.54 5.86
C ASN A 182 20.42 6.51 6.77
N GLY A 183 20.96 5.29 6.84
CA GLY A 183 20.43 4.19 7.67
C GLY A 183 19.15 3.55 7.12
N ASN A 184 18.55 2.62 7.89
CA ASN A 184 17.36 1.86 7.46
C ASN A 184 16.23 2.81 7.01
N PRO A 185 15.83 2.78 5.72
CA PRO A 185 14.80 3.66 5.19
C PRO A 185 13.39 3.20 5.55
N TRP A 186 13.20 1.94 5.90
CA TRP A 186 11.90 1.28 6.05
C TRP A 186 11.27 1.46 7.44
N SER A 187 11.70 2.47 8.21
CA SER A 187 11.11 2.76 9.51
C SER A 187 9.84 3.61 9.34
N PRO A 188 8.80 3.39 10.19
CA PRO A 188 7.58 4.20 10.17
C PRO A 188 7.86 5.70 10.32
N GLU A 189 8.92 6.04 11.07
CA GLU A 189 9.35 7.42 11.32
C GLU A 189 9.75 8.19 10.05
N LYS A 190 10.22 7.46 9.04
CA LYS A 190 10.72 8.01 7.78
C LYS A 190 9.68 7.93 6.66
N GLN A 191 8.48 7.44 6.96
CA GLN A 191 7.42 7.31 5.98
C GLN A 191 6.92 8.70 5.57
N VAL A 192 6.82 8.90 4.25
CA VAL A 192 6.25 10.11 3.66
C VAL A 192 4.74 9.95 3.62
N SER A 193 4.02 11.02 3.99
CA SER A 193 2.56 11.04 3.93
C SER A 193 2.06 10.77 2.53
N LEU A 194 1.08 9.89 2.40
CA LEU A 194 0.45 9.57 1.14
C LEU A 194 -0.95 10.18 1.05
N HIS A 195 -1.04 11.30 0.35
CA HIS A 195 -2.26 12.07 0.16
C HIS A 195 -3.25 11.45 -0.82
N ARG A 196 -2.79 10.66 -1.81
CA ARG A 196 -3.69 9.96 -2.72
C ARG A 196 -3.13 8.62 -3.16
N PHE A 197 -3.98 7.60 -3.10
CA PHE A 197 -3.78 6.34 -3.80
C PHE A 197 -5.09 5.99 -4.48
N SER A 198 -5.09 6.01 -5.80
CA SER A 198 -6.31 5.83 -6.59
C SER A 198 -6.04 4.97 -7.81
N ARG A 199 -6.85 3.93 -7.97
CA ARG A 199 -6.89 3.13 -9.20
C ARG A 199 -7.74 3.86 -10.22
N LEU A 200 -7.08 4.38 -11.26
CA LEU A 200 -7.74 5.14 -12.34
C LEU A 200 -8.30 4.22 -13.43
N SER A 201 -7.72 3.02 -13.58
CA SER A 201 -8.15 1.96 -14.49
C SER A 201 -7.68 0.61 -13.95
N ASP A 202 -8.11 -0.50 -14.55
CA ASP A 202 -7.72 -1.85 -14.13
C ASP A 202 -6.21 -2.06 -14.09
N THR A 203 -5.45 -1.35 -14.92
CA THR A 203 -4.00 -1.45 -14.98
C THR A 203 -3.28 -0.18 -14.51
N VAL A 204 -4.00 0.88 -14.12
CA VAL A 204 -3.40 2.19 -13.85
C VAL A 204 -3.71 2.66 -12.44
N ILE A 205 -2.67 2.95 -11.67
CA ILE A 205 -2.78 3.66 -10.39
C ILE A 205 -2.10 5.03 -10.47
N MET A 206 -2.62 5.94 -9.64
CA MET A 206 -2.02 7.23 -9.35
C MET A 206 -1.75 7.33 -7.85
N VAL A 207 -0.54 7.74 -7.53
CA VAL A 207 -0.02 7.85 -6.17
C VAL A 207 0.51 9.25 -5.98
N VAL A 208 0.06 9.95 -4.93
CA VAL A 208 0.52 11.30 -4.57
C VAL A 208 0.99 11.30 -3.13
N PHE A 209 2.21 11.81 -2.93
CA PHE A 209 2.87 11.98 -1.65
C PHE A 209 2.95 13.47 -1.29
N ASN A 210 2.85 13.76 0.01
CA ASN A 210 3.23 15.04 0.57
C ASN A 210 4.70 15.00 1.00
N GLY A 211 5.56 15.35 0.06
CA GLY A 211 7.00 15.23 0.13
C GLY A 211 7.55 14.55 -1.11
N CYS A 212 8.88 14.39 -1.15
CA CYS A 212 9.58 13.64 -2.19
C CYS A 212 10.17 12.37 -1.56
N PRO A 213 9.58 11.19 -1.80
CA PRO A 213 10.15 9.94 -1.31
C PRO A 213 11.45 9.62 -2.04
N THR A 214 12.44 9.10 -1.32
CA THR A 214 13.68 8.56 -1.90
C THR A 214 13.58 7.06 -2.13
N HIS A 215 12.71 6.38 -1.37
CA HIS A 215 12.48 4.95 -1.44
C HIS A 215 10.98 4.69 -1.62
N VAL A 216 10.64 3.71 -2.45
CA VAL A 216 9.25 3.32 -2.69
C VAL A 216 9.15 1.81 -2.57
N ARG A 217 8.17 1.34 -1.80
CA ARG A 217 7.87 -0.07 -1.59
C ARG A 217 6.54 -0.39 -2.23
N PHE A 218 6.52 -1.43 -3.06
CA PHE A 218 5.32 -2.07 -3.56
C PHE A 218 5.17 -3.39 -2.83
N GLN A 219 3.96 -3.69 -2.37
CA GLN A 219 3.69 -4.91 -1.64
C GLN A 219 2.38 -5.51 -2.13
N GLU A 220 2.38 -6.82 -2.39
CA GLU A 220 1.16 -7.58 -2.62
C GLU A 220 0.21 -7.43 -1.42
N PRO A 221 -1.11 -7.61 -1.60
CA PRO A 221 -2.09 -7.48 -0.53
C PRO A 221 -1.69 -8.33 0.69
N ALA A 222 -1.73 -7.74 1.89
CA ALA A 222 -1.31 -8.42 3.13
C ALA A 222 -2.10 -9.73 3.41
N GLU A 223 -3.32 -9.83 2.90
CA GLU A 223 -4.20 -11.00 2.99
C GLU A 223 -3.79 -12.17 2.09
N GLY A 224 -2.84 -11.96 1.16
CA GLY A 224 -2.40 -12.93 0.16
C GLY A 224 -1.48 -14.04 0.66
N ILE A 225 -1.65 -14.51 1.90
CA ILE A 225 -0.85 -15.64 2.42
C ILE A 225 -1.24 -16.91 1.67
N ARG A 226 -0.26 -17.53 1.01
CA ARG A 226 -0.45 -18.76 0.22
C ARG A 226 0.53 -19.84 0.66
N LEU A 227 0.19 -21.10 0.42
CA LEU A 227 1.16 -22.18 0.49
C LEU A 227 1.76 -22.37 -0.89
N GLY A 228 3.08 -22.30 -1.00
CA GLY A 228 3.74 -22.26 -2.29
C GLY A 228 5.22 -22.55 -2.23
N VAL A 229 5.80 -22.61 -3.43
CA VAL A 229 7.19 -22.93 -3.69
C VAL A 229 7.66 -21.97 -4.78
N ASP A 230 8.88 -21.48 -4.70
CA ASP A 230 9.44 -20.60 -5.72
C ASP A 230 10.10 -21.46 -6.80
N GLY A 231 10.22 -20.97 -8.03
CA GLY A 231 10.93 -21.70 -9.09
C GLY A 231 10.31 -21.63 -10.47
N ASP A 232 10.91 -22.36 -11.41
CA ASP A 232 10.47 -22.45 -12.80
C ASP A 232 9.86 -23.84 -13.12
N GLU A 233 9.55 -24.09 -14.39
CA GLU A 233 8.96 -25.38 -14.83
C GLU A 233 9.82 -26.62 -14.48
N ASN A 234 11.12 -26.42 -14.27
CA ASN A 234 12.10 -27.49 -14.10
C ASN A 234 12.55 -27.67 -12.65
N GLN A 235 12.65 -26.59 -11.87
CA GLN A 235 13.14 -26.63 -10.50
C GLN A 235 12.28 -25.76 -9.59
N PHE A 236 11.62 -26.43 -8.64
CA PHE A 236 10.97 -25.77 -7.52
C PHE A 236 11.90 -25.78 -6.31
N GLU A 237 12.05 -24.64 -5.68
CA GLU A 237 12.80 -24.43 -4.46
C GLU A 237 11.94 -23.85 -3.34
N LEU A 238 12.33 -24.17 -2.12
CA LEU A 238 11.77 -23.59 -0.93
C LEU A 238 12.81 -22.72 -0.26
N LYS A 239 12.50 -21.43 -0.12
CA LYS A 239 13.31 -20.48 0.66
C LYS A 239 13.03 -20.71 2.13
N LEU A 240 14.08 -21.07 2.86
CA LEU A 240 13.95 -21.44 4.27
C LEU A 240 13.69 -20.23 5.16
N LYS A 241 12.93 -20.46 6.23
CA LYS A 241 12.59 -19.46 7.25
C LYS A 241 13.00 -19.94 8.63
N GLN A 242 13.45 -19.03 9.48
CA GLN A 242 13.63 -19.30 10.89
C GLN A 242 12.28 -19.39 11.61
N ALA A 243 12.27 -19.82 12.87
CA ALA A 243 11.05 -19.98 13.66
C ALA A 243 10.31 -18.66 13.93
N ASP A 244 11.01 -17.53 13.83
CA ASP A 244 10.46 -16.18 13.90
C ASP A 244 9.87 -15.69 12.56
N GLY A 245 9.91 -16.52 11.51
CA GLY A 245 9.42 -16.20 10.17
C GLY A 245 10.41 -15.41 9.31
N THR A 246 11.59 -15.05 9.83
CA THR A 246 12.64 -14.37 9.05
C THR A 246 13.21 -15.32 8.00
N LEU A 247 13.39 -14.80 6.77
CA LEU A 247 13.99 -15.57 5.69
C LEU A 247 15.47 -15.82 6.00
N VAL A 248 15.91 -17.06 5.80
CA VAL A 248 17.34 -17.40 5.84
C VAL A 248 18.03 -16.70 4.66
N PRO A 249 19.10 -15.91 4.90
CA PRO A 249 19.79 -15.19 3.85
C PRO A 249 20.22 -16.11 2.70
N PRO A 250 20.15 -15.65 1.44
CA PRO A 250 20.49 -16.46 0.28
C PRO A 250 21.95 -16.92 0.36
N SER A 251 22.16 -18.23 0.43
CA SER A 251 23.45 -18.91 0.38
C SER A 251 23.29 -20.26 -0.32
N ALA A 252 24.39 -20.92 -0.72
CA ALA A 252 24.32 -22.23 -1.39
C ALA A 252 23.59 -23.31 -0.56
N THR A 253 23.35 -23.08 0.73
CA THR A 253 22.66 -23.99 1.65
C THR A 253 21.32 -23.46 2.16
N SER A 254 20.83 -22.30 1.70
CA SER A 254 19.60 -21.68 2.22
C SER A 254 18.30 -22.12 1.55
N SER A 255 18.38 -22.89 0.45
CA SER A 255 17.19 -23.43 -0.22
C SER A 255 17.13 -24.96 -0.19
N ILE A 256 15.91 -25.49 -0.29
CA ILE A 256 15.64 -26.91 -0.49
C ILE A 256 14.97 -27.08 -1.85
N ASN A 257 15.60 -27.86 -2.73
CA ASN A 257 14.97 -28.28 -3.97
C ASN A 257 13.86 -29.29 -3.67
N ILE A 258 12.68 -28.98 -4.17
CA ILE A 258 11.51 -29.82 -4.02
C ILE A 258 11.55 -30.89 -5.09
N ARG A 259 11.74 -32.12 -4.62
CA ARG A 259 11.79 -33.29 -5.48
C ARG A 259 10.38 -33.74 -5.81
N LYS A 260 10.22 -34.23 -7.04
CA LYS A 260 9.05 -34.95 -7.49
C LYS A 260 9.28 -36.44 -7.21
N ARG A 261 8.21 -37.21 -7.00
CA ARG A 261 8.26 -38.62 -6.58
C ARG A 261 9.12 -39.49 -7.50
N ASP A 262 9.11 -39.20 -8.80
CA ASP A 262 9.93 -39.88 -9.79
C ASP A 262 10.44 -38.88 -10.85
N SER A 263 11.57 -39.21 -11.47
CA SER A 263 12.14 -38.48 -12.61
C SER A 263 11.22 -38.48 -13.84
N ALA A 264 10.39 -39.51 -13.99
CA ALA A 264 9.43 -39.66 -15.08
C ALA A 264 8.03 -39.10 -14.75
N ASP A 265 7.56 -39.23 -13.50
CA ASP A 265 6.26 -38.72 -13.06
C ASP A 265 6.40 -37.42 -12.26
N ARG A 266 6.14 -36.31 -12.96
CA ARG A 266 6.28 -34.96 -12.42
C ARG A 266 5.04 -34.46 -11.66
N SER A 267 4.00 -35.28 -11.51
CA SER A 267 2.70 -34.85 -10.95
C SER A 267 2.62 -34.94 -9.42
N VAL A 268 3.51 -35.70 -8.78
CA VAL A 268 3.47 -35.95 -7.33
C VAL A 268 4.72 -35.38 -6.64
N LEU A 269 4.52 -34.61 -5.58
CA LEU A 269 5.60 -34.05 -4.75
C LEU A 269 6.11 -35.09 -3.73
N ASP A 270 7.43 -35.18 -3.57
CA ASP A 270 8.06 -36.03 -2.56
C ASP A 270 8.13 -35.30 -1.20
N VAL A 271 7.03 -35.37 -0.45
CA VAL A 271 6.91 -34.73 0.88
C VAL A 271 7.88 -35.35 1.89
N LEU A 272 8.10 -36.67 1.83
CA LEU A 272 9.00 -37.37 2.76
C LEU A 272 10.47 -36.99 2.51
N GLY A 273 10.87 -36.91 1.24
CA GLY A 273 12.20 -36.41 0.86
C GLY A 273 12.41 -34.95 1.26
N MET A 274 11.37 -34.12 1.10
CA MET A 274 11.40 -32.72 1.56
C MET A 274 11.60 -32.61 3.07
N TYR A 275 10.86 -33.38 3.87
CA TYR A 275 11.02 -33.42 5.33
C TYR A 275 12.42 -33.86 5.75
N LYS A 276 12.97 -34.90 5.12
CA LYS A 276 14.35 -35.36 5.39
C LYS A 276 15.37 -34.26 5.08
N SER A 277 15.19 -33.53 3.97
CA SER A 277 16.02 -32.38 3.62
C SER A 277 15.93 -31.27 4.67
N MET A 278 14.74 -30.96 5.20
CA MET A 278 14.55 -29.97 6.28
C MET A 278 15.23 -30.41 7.58
N LYS A 279 15.08 -31.68 7.98
CA LYS A 279 15.76 -32.24 9.17
C LYS A 279 17.28 -32.18 9.05
N ASN A 280 17.82 -32.37 7.86
CA ASN A 280 19.25 -32.19 7.60
C ASN A 280 19.68 -30.73 7.78
N LYS A 281 18.84 -29.76 7.39
CA LYS A 281 19.12 -28.32 7.57
C LYS A 281 19.06 -27.87 9.04
N ILE A 282 18.19 -28.47 9.85
CA ILE A 282 18.19 -28.31 11.31
C ILE A 282 19.50 -28.88 11.88
N SER A 283 19.86 -30.10 11.47
CA SER A 283 21.09 -30.77 11.94
C SER A 283 22.37 -30.01 11.53
N SER A 284 22.34 -29.30 10.41
CA SER A 284 23.46 -28.47 9.94
C SER A 284 23.48 -27.05 10.53
N GLY A 285 22.55 -26.70 11.42
CA GLY A 285 22.47 -25.38 12.05
C GLY A 285 22.02 -24.25 11.11
N VAL A 286 21.40 -24.58 9.96
CA VAL A 286 20.85 -23.58 9.03
C VAL A 286 19.45 -23.14 9.48
N LEU A 287 18.66 -24.08 10.01
CA LEU A 287 17.39 -23.82 10.67
C LEU A 287 17.56 -23.91 12.19
N ASP A 288 16.84 -23.08 12.93
CA ASP A 288 16.81 -23.12 14.39
C ASP A 288 16.39 -24.50 14.94
N ALA A 289 16.96 -24.88 16.08
CA ALA A 289 16.64 -26.13 16.79
C ALA A 289 15.27 -26.09 17.49
N SER A 290 14.63 -24.91 17.57
CA SER A 290 13.27 -24.75 18.12
C SER A 290 12.20 -25.55 17.36
N PHE A 291 12.46 -25.90 16.10
CA PHE A 291 11.67 -26.87 15.34
C PHE A 291 11.90 -28.31 15.85
N THR A 292 11.33 -28.64 17.01
CA THR A 292 11.39 -29.99 17.59
C THR A 292 10.23 -30.86 17.08
N ASP A 293 10.53 -32.02 16.46
CA ASP A 293 9.64 -33.16 16.12
C ASP A 293 8.17 -32.86 15.68
N GLN A 294 7.88 -31.67 15.17
CA GLN A 294 6.58 -31.29 14.62
C GLN A 294 6.62 -31.35 13.11
N GLU A 295 6.41 -32.55 12.57
CA GLU A 295 6.60 -32.85 11.15
C GLU A 295 5.69 -32.01 10.24
N SER A 296 4.43 -31.81 10.62
CA SER A 296 3.44 -31.06 9.84
C SER A 296 3.59 -29.55 9.98
N ALA A 297 3.82 -29.05 11.19
CA ALA A 297 3.97 -27.61 11.44
C ALA A 297 5.23 -27.06 10.79
N LEU A 298 6.34 -27.81 10.83
CA LEU A 298 7.58 -27.43 10.13
C LEU A 298 7.32 -27.28 8.63
N ILE A 299 6.72 -28.28 7.99
CA ILE A 299 6.42 -28.19 6.55
C ILE A 299 5.49 -27.01 6.26
N ALA A 300 4.41 -26.84 7.03
CA ALA A 300 3.44 -25.78 6.82
C ALA A 300 4.07 -24.37 6.94
N THR A 301 4.88 -24.14 7.97
CA THR A 301 5.57 -22.85 8.18
C THR A 301 6.56 -22.55 7.08
N GLN A 302 7.29 -23.57 6.61
CA GLN A 302 8.27 -23.41 5.54
C GLN A 302 7.60 -23.18 4.17
N MET A 303 6.43 -23.78 3.92
CA MET A 303 5.67 -23.60 2.67
C MET A 303 4.83 -22.32 2.64
N LEU A 304 4.62 -21.67 3.79
CA LEU A 304 3.90 -20.41 3.86
C LEU A 304 4.67 -19.36 3.06
N GLN A 305 4.07 -18.77 2.04
CA GLN A 305 4.59 -17.64 1.29
C GLN A 305 3.92 -16.37 1.78
N TYR A 306 4.75 -15.40 2.15
CA TYR A 306 4.27 -14.07 2.50
C TYR A 306 4.08 -13.26 1.22
N PRO A 307 3.17 -12.26 1.23
CA PRO A 307 2.98 -11.34 0.12
C PRO A 307 4.32 -10.79 -0.39
N TYR A 308 4.52 -10.83 -1.70
CA TYR A 308 5.75 -10.35 -2.30
C TYR A 308 5.90 -8.85 -2.08
N GLN A 309 7.14 -8.41 -1.81
CA GLN A 309 7.48 -7.02 -1.60
C GLN A 309 8.64 -6.63 -2.51
N GLN A 310 8.41 -5.59 -3.32
CA GLN A 310 9.42 -4.98 -4.17
C GLN A 310 9.82 -3.62 -3.62
N ASP A 311 11.10 -3.48 -3.30
CA ASP A 311 11.68 -2.25 -2.78
C ASP A 311 12.48 -1.54 -3.88
N PHE A 312 12.12 -0.29 -4.15
CA PHE A 312 12.84 0.63 -5.03
C PHE A 312 13.65 1.59 -4.18
N VAL A 313 14.96 1.58 -4.39
CA VAL A 313 15.93 2.40 -3.67
C VAL A 313 16.61 3.40 -4.62
N PRO A 314 17.22 4.48 -4.11
CA PRO A 314 18.00 5.39 -4.95
C PRO A 314 19.11 4.67 -5.70
N TYR A 315 19.43 5.13 -6.92
CA TYR A 315 20.45 4.54 -7.79
C TYR A 315 21.79 4.30 -7.06
N GLY A 316 22.27 5.28 -6.30
CA GLY A 316 23.53 5.16 -5.56
C GLY A 316 23.54 4.11 -4.44
N GLN A 317 22.38 3.57 -4.06
CA GLN A 317 22.24 2.50 -3.07
C GLN A 317 21.98 1.13 -3.70
N MET A 318 21.66 1.05 -5.00
CA MET A 318 21.37 -0.20 -5.71
C MET A 318 22.55 -1.19 -5.72
N ASP A 319 23.80 -0.71 -5.68
CA ASP A 319 25.00 -1.56 -5.69
C ASP A 319 25.45 -2.04 -4.30
N SER A 320 24.87 -1.48 -3.23
CA SER A 320 25.29 -1.80 -1.86
C SER A 320 24.94 -3.24 -1.48
N VAL A 321 25.90 -3.97 -0.89
CA VAL A 321 25.74 -5.37 -0.44
C VAL A 321 24.72 -5.48 0.71
N GLU A 322 24.45 -4.38 1.41
CA GLU A 322 23.56 -4.29 2.57
C GLU A 322 22.09 -4.05 2.21
N SER A 323 21.78 -3.73 0.95
CA SER A 323 20.38 -3.58 0.53
C SER A 323 19.76 -4.94 0.27
N PRO A 324 18.69 -5.33 0.98
CA PRO A 324 18.01 -6.60 0.75
C PRO A 324 17.29 -6.55 -0.60
N HIS A 325 18.00 -6.94 -1.66
CA HIS A 325 17.43 -7.13 -2.99
C HIS A 325 17.02 -8.60 -3.15
N PRO A 326 15.73 -8.91 -3.41
CA PRO A 326 15.31 -10.28 -3.68
C PRO A 326 15.93 -10.85 -4.97
N HIS A 327 16.34 -10.01 -5.92
CA HIS A 327 16.98 -10.43 -7.17
C HIS A 327 17.93 -9.34 -7.70
N LYS A 328 19.24 -9.47 -7.41
CA LYS A 328 20.27 -8.72 -8.16
C LYS A 328 20.32 -9.14 -9.64
N ASP A 329 19.80 -10.32 -9.97
CA ASP A 329 19.96 -10.94 -11.30
C ASP A 329 18.72 -10.84 -12.22
N ALA A 330 17.58 -10.33 -11.75
CA ALA A 330 16.32 -10.33 -12.54
C ALA A 330 16.16 -9.12 -13.47
N LEU A 331 16.98 -8.08 -13.31
CA LEU A 331 16.97 -6.89 -14.17
C LEU A 331 18.29 -6.82 -14.93
N ASN A 332 18.38 -7.59 -16.00
CA ASN A 332 19.43 -7.42 -17.01
C ASN A 332 19.13 -6.12 -17.77
N TRP A 333 19.53 -4.97 -17.19
CA TRP A 333 19.56 -3.70 -17.90
C TRP A 333 20.65 -3.82 -18.95
N GLY A 334 20.26 -4.04 -20.20
CA GLY A 334 21.18 -4.09 -21.33
C GLY A 334 22.10 -2.86 -21.33
N GLY A 335 23.37 -3.11 -21.03
CA GLY A 335 24.48 -2.17 -20.90
C GLY A 335 25.51 -2.84 -20.00
N ASP A 336 26.54 -3.51 -20.50
CA ASP A 336 27.52 -2.96 -21.43
C ASP A 336 28.18 -4.01 -22.34
N ALA A 337 28.70 -3.47 -23.47
CA ALA A 337 29.63 -4.00 -24.47
C ALA A 337 29.07 -4.86 -25.61
#